data_AF-Q585L8-F1
#
_entry.id   AF-Q585L8-F1
#
_cell.length_a   1.000
_cell.length_b   1.000
_cell.length_c   1.000
_cell.angle_alpha   90.00
_cell.angle_beta   90.00
_cell.angle_gamma   90.00
#
_symmetry.space_group_name_H-M   'P 1'
#
loop_
_entity.id
_entity.type
_entity.pdbx_description
1 polymer ?
#
loop_
_entity_poly.entity_id
_entity_poly.type
_entity_poly.pdbx_seq_one_letter_code
_entity_poly.pdbx_strand_id
1 'polypeptide(L)'
;MSTRSGVNVLMLVLMLRQALPVQSSEEAVVIRPSPINKPVSSWNVVDVEYWMNNTLGYPEYSGYIRKHLIDGPTLLELTPADFEEHFPIENSIHVVKFSAHLKLLKGSCMCGEGVSTSAEFWSYFKQEPFRVFVIGSTTLVFPRISMLYICLFDNELYDMLIGVSASQSEVLTANMKEHKEAFETARTIPFLHKVLYLISMIAAPSLFMAFQAVRMLTTNYFVMSLIITHFLLSAYDEYVFVSLAYAGVALLPGSTLFSKIRNMVSFTIFIPPAFLALYYILPHYLQVFVVCLVLLYILFMFFCIIVVRFGRDPAGTASGTRRGEGRPSDKSG
;
A
#
# COMPACT_ATOMS: atom_id res chain seq x y z
N MET A 1 42.61 -14.59 -3.80
CA MET A 1 41.44 -13.74 -4.08
C MET A 1 40.59 -14.32 -5.23
N SER A 2 40.06 -15.55 -5.08
CA SER A 2 39.31 -16.24 -6.15
C SER A 2 38.03 -16.86 -5.57
N THR A 3 37.05 -16.02 -5.21
CA THR A 3 35.72 -16.47 -4.77
C THR A 3 34.56 -15.65 -5.33
N ARG A 4 34.82 -14.63 -6.16
CA ARG A 4 33.76 -13.78 -6.76
C ARG A 4 33.11 -14.34 -8.04
N SER A 5 33.70 -15.37 -8.67
CA SER A 5 33.16 -15.91 -9.93
C SER A 5 31.97 -16.87 -9.75
N GLY A 6 31.90 -17.60 -8.64
CA GLY A 6 30.88 -18.63 -8.43
C GLY A 6 29.44 -18.11 -8.24
N VAL A 7 29.28 -16.92 -7.64
CA VAL A 7 27.96 -16.35 -7.35
C VAL A 7 27.21 -15.96 -8.63
N ASN A 8 27.92 -15.49 -9.66
CA ASN A 8 27.30 -15.08 -10.91
C ASN A 8 26.76 -16.27 -11.72
N VAL A 9 27.46 -17.42 -11.69
CA VAL A 9 27.02 -18.62 -12.41
C VAL A 9 25.77 -19.22 -11.76
N LEU A 10 25.71 -19.26 -10.43
CA LEU A 10 24.54 -19.79 -9.71
C LEU A 10 23.28 -18.95 -9.97
N MET A 11 23.41 -17.62 -9.98
CA MET A 11 22.30 -16.71 -10.27
C MET A 11 21.77 -16.91 -11.71
N LEU A 12 22.69 -17.09 -12.67
CA LEU A 12 22.33 -17.29 -14.08
C LEU A 12 21.63 -18.64 -14.31
N VAL A 13 22.06 -19.70 -13.61
CA VAL A 13 21.39 -21.03 -13.63
C VAL A 13 20.00 -20.97 -13.00
N LEU A 14 19.82 -20.24 -11.89
CA LEU A 14 18.51 -20.06 -11.27
C LEU A 14 17.53 -19.28 -12.16
N MET A 15 18.02 -18.23 -12.84
CA MET A 15 17.25 -17.47 -13.82
C MET A 15 16.85 -18.32 -15.04
N LEU A 16 17.76 -19.14 -15.58
CA LEU A 16 17.46 -20.04 -16.70
C LEU A 16 16.47 -21.14 -16.31
N ARG A 17 16.51 -21.64 -15.07
CA ARG A 17 15.57 -22.68 -14.61
C ARG A 17 14.15 -22.17 -14.51
N GLN A 18 13.95 -20.88 -14.21
CA GLN A 18 12.62 -20.25 -14.23
C GLN A 18 12.09 -19.99 -15.65
N ALA A 19 12.97 -19.98 -16.65
CA ALA A 19 12.58 -19.75 -18.05
C ALA A 19 12.22 -21.06 -18.80
N LEU A 20 12.47 -22.23 -18.22
CA LEU A 20 12.09 -23.50 -18.85
C LEU A 20 10.56 -23.65 -18.78
N PRO A 21 9.86 -23.67 -19.92
CA PRO A 21 8.41 -23.90 -19.93
C PRO A 21 8.14 -25.28 -19.35
N VAL A 22 7.38 -25.32 -18.26
CA VAL A 22 6.85 -26.56 -17.70
C VAL A 22 5.93 -27.15 -18.77
N GLN A 23 6.33 -28.28 -19.37
CA GLN A 23 5.45 -29.06 -20.23
C GLN A 23 4.37 -29.70 -19.35
N SER A 24 3.32 -28.94 -19.05
CA SER A 24 2.09 -29.52 -18.52
C SER A 24 1.42 -30.30 -19.65
N SER A 25 1.33 -31.61 -19.46
CA SER A 25 0.47 -32.48 -20.27
C SER A 25 -0.98 -32.12 -19.94
N GLU A 26 -1.54 -31.15 -20.66
CA GLU A 26 -2.93 -30.73 -20.50
C GLU A 26 -3.85 -31.79 -21.12
N GLU A 27 -4.34 -32.70 -20.29
CA GLU A 27 -5.51 -33.50 -20.65
C GLU A 27 -6.74 -32.58 -20.59
N ALA A 28 -7.34 -32.32 -21.75
CA ALA A 28 -8.49 -31.42 -21.86
C ALA A 28 -9.69 -31.99 -21.08
N VAL A 29 -9.92 -31.47 -19.88
CA VAL A 29 -11.12 -31.77 -19.11
C VAL A 29 -12.32 -31.14 -19.82
N VAL A 30 -13.14 -31.98 -20.46
CA VAL A 30 -14.38 -31.54 -21.10
C VAL A 30 -15.39 -31.18 -20.01
N ILE A 31 -15.49 -29.89 -19.69
CA ILE A 31 -16.49 -29.36 -18.75
C ILE A 31 -17.86 -29.42 -19.44
N ARG A 32 -18.74 -30.30 -18.97
CA ARG A 32 -20.14 -30.30 -19.42
C ARG A 32 -20.84 -29.03 -18.92
N PRO A 33 -21.66 -28.36 -19.75
CA PRO A 33 -22.44 -27.22 -19.30
C PRO A 33 -23.36 -27.63 -18.15
N SER A 34 -23.37 -26.83 -17.09
CA SER A 34 -24.27 -27.06 -15.96
C SER A 34 -25.73 -26.89 -16.43
N PRO A 35 -26.65 -27.79 -16.07
CA PRO A 35 -28.08 -27.64 -16.37
C PRO A 35 -28.74 -26.49 -15.58
N ILE A 36 -28.04 -25.89 -14.62
CA ILE A 36 -28.59 -24.82 -13.78
C ILE A 36 -28.48 -23.48 -14.53
N ASN A 37 -29.52 -23.15 -15.31
CA ASN A 37 -29.63 -21.89 -16.08
C ASN A 37 -30.33 -20.76 -15.31
N LYS A 38 -30.08 -20.64 -14.01
CA LYS A 38 -30.69 -19.60 -13.17
C LYS A 38 -29.65 -18.99 -12.23
N PRO A 39 -29.80 -17.71 -11.82
CA PRO A 39 -28.82 -17.05 -10.97
C PRO A 39 -28.70 -17.75 -9.62
N VAL A 40 -27.50 -17.72 -9.02
CA VAL A 40 -27.19 -18.40 -7.74
C VAL A 40 -28.15 -17.99 -6.64
N SER A 41 -28.60 -16.73 -6.61
CA SER A 41 -29.61 -16.24 -5.67
C SER A 41 -30.97 -16.97 -5.73
N SER A 42 -31.24 -17.74 -6.78
CA SER A 42 -32.48 -18.49 -6.98
C SER A 42 -32.30 -20.02 -6.89
N TRP A 43 -31.11 -20.46 -6.48
CA TRP A 43 -30.81 -21.87 -6.31
C TRP A 43 -31.50 -22.40 -5.06
N ASN A 44 -32.25 -23.48 -5.21
CA ASN A 44 -32.75 -24.24 -4.07
C ASN A 44 -31.66 -25.22 -3.60
N VAL A 45 -31.94 -25.92 -2.50
CA VAL A 45 -31.01 -26.90 -1.92
C VAL A 45 -30.59 -27.99 -2.91
N VAL A 46 -31.49 -28.41 -3.81
CA VAL A 46 -31.22 -29.43 -4.84
C VAL A 46 -30.25 -28.91 -5.90
N ASP A 47 -30.35 -27.64 -6.29
CA ASP A 47 -29.42 -27.02 -7.23
C ASP A 47 -28.01 -26.89 -6.62
N VAL A 48 -27.92 -26.47 -5.34
CA VAL A 48 -26.64 -26.38 -4.62
C VAL A 48 -26.02 -27.77 -4.46
N GLU A 49 -26.83 -28.78 -4.16
CA GLU A 49 -26.40 -30.18 -4.10
C GLU A 49 -25.86 -30.66 -5.45
N TYR A 50 -26.57 -30.36 -6.54
CA TYR A 50 -26.12 -30.68 -7.89
C TYR A 50 -24.79 -30.00 -8.22
N TRP A 51 -24.65 -28.72 -7.87
CA TRP A 51 -23.41 -27.96 -8.07
C TRP A 51 -22.24 -28.54 -7.27
N MET A 52 -22.47 -28.93 -6.01
CA MET A 52 -21.48 -29.59 -5.15
C MET A 52 -21.00 -30.91 -5.77
N ASN A 53 -21.94 -31.71 -6.28
CA ASN A 53 -21.66 -33.01 -6.89
C ASN A 53 -20.93 -32.88 -8.23
N ASN A 54 -21.39 -31.99 -9.12
CA ASN A 54 -21.00 -32.02 -10.53
C ASN A 54 -20.03 -30.91 -10.92
N THR A 55 -20.15 -29.71 -10.33
CA THR A 55 -19.27 -28.58 -10.64
C THR A 55 -18.03 -28.60 -9.77
N LEU A 56 -18.22 -28.81 -8.46
CA LEU A 56 -17.13 -28.92 -7.52
C LEU A 56 -16.48 -30.30 -7.52
N GLY A 57 -17.27 -31.35 -7.80
CA GLY A 57 -16.77 -32.72 -7.85
C GLY A 57 -16.53 -33.33 -6.47
N TYR A 58 -17.28 -32.89 -5.44
CA TYR A 58 -17.16 -33.43 -4.08
C TYR A 58 -18.51 -33.94 -3.55
N PRO A 59 -18.98 -35.09 -4.07
CA PRO A 59 -20.27 -35.65 -3.69
C PRO A 59 -20.37 -36.05 -2.21
N GLU A 60 -19.26 -36.28 -1.52
CA GLU A 60 -19.21 -36.59 -0.10
C GLU A 60 -19.79 -35.47 0.79
N TYR A 61 -19.74 -34.22 0.32
CA TYR A 61 -20.25 -33.07 1.08
C TYR A 61 -21.71 -32.71 0.77
N SER A 62 -22.31 -33.34 -0.24
CA SER A 62 -23.71 -33.12 -0.65
C SER A 62 -24.71 -33.43 0.47
N GLY A 63 -24.40 -34.43 1.31
CA GLY A 63 -25.19 -34.77 2.49
C GLY A 63 -25.28 -33.61 3.49
N TYR A 64 -24.20 -32.83 3.62
CA TYR A 64 -24.15 -31.66 4.52
C TYR A 64 -24.95 -30.49 3.96
N ILE A 65 -24.92 -30.27 2.64
CA ILE A 65 -25.77 -29.28 1.97
C ILE A 65 -27.25 -29.54 2.29
N ARG A 66 -27.71 -30.79 2.13
CA ARG A 66 -29.08 -31.18 2.48
C ARG A 66 -29.37 -31.07 3.98
N LYS A 67 -28.45 -31.53 4.83
CA LYS A 67 -28.59 -31.53 6.28
C LYS A 67 -28.75 -30.12 6.85
N HIS A 68 -27.98 -29.17 6.30
CA HIS A 68 -27.97 -27.77 6.74
C HIS A 68 -28.89 -26.87 5.91
N LEU A 69 -29.65 -27.44 4.95
CA LEU A 69 -30.57 -26.72 4.06
C LEU A 69 -29.90 -25.53 3.35
N ILE A 70 -28.65 -25.72 2.89
CA ILE A 70 -27.89 -24.67 2.23
C ILE A 70 -28.47 -24.43 0.84
N ASP A 71 -29.19 -23.32 0.69
CA ASP A 71 -29.68 -22.81 -0.58
C ASP A 71 -28.71 -21.79 -1.19
N GLY A 72 -29.05 -21.25 -2.36
CA GLY A 72 -28.21 -20.30 -3.08
C GLY A 72 -27.84 -19.03 -2.30
N PRO A 73 -28.82 -18.32 -1.72
CA PRO A 73 -28.55 -17.20 -0.83
C PRO A 73 -27.65 -17.56 0.35
N THR A 74 -27.94 -18.66 1.06
CA THR A 74 -27.11 -19.12 2.19
C THR A 74 -25.68 -19.42 1.71
N LEU A 75 -25.52 -20.09 0.58
CA LEU A 75 -24.23 -20.39 -0.02
C LEU A 75 -23.41 -19.12 -0.27
N LEU A 76 -24.03 -18.04 -0.76
CA LEU A 76 -23.36 -16.76 -0.99
C LEU A 76 -22.98 -16.03 0.30
N GLU A 77 -23.67 -16.28 1.41
CA GLU A 77 -23.34 -15.70 2.71
C GLU A 77 -22.25 -16.48 3.46
N LEU A 78 -22.04 -17.76 3.15
CA LEU A 78 -21.01 -18.58 3.78
C LEU A 78 -19.61 -18.00 3.59
N THR A 79 -18.85 -18.02 4.67
CA THR A 79 -17.43 -17.72 4.73
C THR A 79 -16.60 -19.00 4.69
N PRO A 80 -15.30 -18.95 4.36
CA PRO A 80 -14.44 -20.13 4.43
C PRO A 80 -14.42 -20.79 5.82
N ALA A 81 -14.55 -20.01 6.88
CA ALA A 81 -14.60 -20.52 8.26
C ALA A 81 -15.86 -21.36 8.52
N ASP A 82 -17.01 -20.97 7.95
CA ASP A 82 -18.25 -21.72 8.11
C ASP A 82 -18.16 -23.12 7.47
N PHE A 83 -17.39 -23.25 6.38
CA PHE A 83 -17.11 -24.56 5.78
C PHE A 83 -16.26 -25.44 6.69
N GLU A 84 -15.23 -24.88 7.32
CA GLU A 84 -14.37 -25.62 8.25
C GLU A 84 -15.13 -26.07 9.51
N GLU A 85 -16.11 -25.28 9.98
CA GLU A 85 -16.90 -25.61 11.16
C GLU A 85 -18.01 -26.66 10.88
N HIS A 86 -18.70 -26.55 9.75
CA HIS A 86 -19.90 -27.36 9.49
C HIS A 86 -19.66 -28.58 8.60
N PHE A 87 -18.53 -28.62 7.87
CA PHE A 87 -18.16 -29.73 7.01
C PHE A 87 -16.93 -30.43 7.58
N PRO A 88 -16.90 -31.77 7.65
CA PRO A 88 -15.74 -32.51 8.12
C PRO A 88 -14.64 -32.54 7.05
N ILE A 89 -14.04 -31.37 6.79
CA ILE A 89 -13.02 -31.23 5.76
C ILE A 89 -11.67 -31.58 6.39
N GLU A 90 -11.18 -32.80 6.13
CA GLU A 90 -9.85 -33.24 6.57
C GLU A 90 -8.73 -32.65 5.71
N ASN A 91 -9.02 -32.30 4.46
CA ASN A 91 -8.05 -31.81 3.48
C ASN A 91 -8.19 -30.31 3.23
N SER A 92 -7.18 -29.52 3.60
CA SER A 92 -7.14 -28.07 3.37
C SER A 92 -7.29 -27.67 1.90
N ILE A 93 -6.93 -28.54 0.95
CA ILE A 93 -7.14 -28.32 -0.48
C ILE A 93 -8.63 -28.21 -0.82
N HIS A 94 -9.50 -28.94 -0.12
CA HIS A 94 -10.95 -28.88 -0.36
C HIS A 94 -11.50 -27.50 0.06
N VAL A 95 -11.03 -26.96 1.20
CA VAL A 95 -11.39 -25.59 1.65
C VAL A 95 -10.96 -24.54 0.62
N VAL A 96 -9.72 -24.65 0.11
CA VAL A 96 -9.21 -23.72 -0.92
C VAL A 96 -10.08 -23.80 -2.19
N LYS A 97 -10.44 -25.01 -2.62
CA LYS A 97 -11.30 -25.19 -3.82
C LYS A 97 -12.72 -24.66 -3.59
N PHE A 98 -13.33 -24.88 -2.42
CA PHE A 98 -14.62 -24.27 -2.08
C PHE A 98 -14.55 -22.76 -2.07
N SER A 99 -13.54 -22.18 -1.42
CA SER A 99 -13.34 -20.74 -1.39
C SER A 99 -13.18 -20.16 -2.80
N ALA A 100 -12.41 -20.82 -3.67
CA ALA A 100 -12.22 -20.39 -5.04
C ALA A 100 -13.52 -20.44 -5.85
N HIS A 101 -14.25 -21.55 -5.80
CA HIS A 101 -15.53 -21.67 -6.52
C HIS A 101 -16.62 -20.78 -5.95
N LEU A 102 -16.62 -20.53 -4.64
CA LEU A 102 -17.54 -19.57 -4.04
C LEU A 102 -17.22 -18.14 -4.48
N LYS A 103 -15.93 -17.78 -4.58
CA LYS A 103 -15.50 -16.52 -5.20
C LYS A 103 -15.97 -16.42 -6.66
N LEU A 104 -15.90 -17.52 -7.43
CA LEU A 104 -16.44 -17.57 -8.79
C LEU A 104 -17.96 -17.32 -8.81
N LEU A 105 -18.72 -17.98 -7.93
CA LEU A 105 -20.17 -17.78 -7.81
C LEU A 105 -20.54 -16.35 -7.39
N LYS A 106 -19.73 -15.73 -6.52
CA LYS A 106 -19.87 -14.32 -6.13
C LYS A 106 -19.52 -13.34 -7.27
N GLY A 107 -19.10 -13.82 -8.44
CA GLY A 107 -18.62 -12.99 -9.54
C GLY A 107 -17.23 -12.42 -9.32
N SER A 108 -16.50 -12.84 -8.27
CA SER A 108 -15.11 -12.44 -8.00
C SER A 108 -14.08 -13.26 -8.80
N CYS A 109 -14.48 -13.71 -9.98
CA CYS A 109 -13.69 -14.54 -10.87
C CYS A 109 -12.45 -13.79 -11.38
N MET A 110 -11.25 -14.31 -11.12
CA MET A 110 -10.01 -13.81 -11.74
C MET A 110 -9.84 -14.27 -13.20
N CYS A 111 -10.71 -15.14 -13.71
CA CYS A 111 -10.57 -15.77 -15.03
C CYS A 111 -11.11 -14.93 -16.19
N GLY A 112 -11.67 -13.75 -15.92
CA GLY A 112 -11.90 -12.78 -16.98
C GLY A 112 -10.61 -12.02 -17.25
N GLU A 113 -9.98 -12.26 -18.41
CA GLU A 113 -8.87 -11.47 -18.96
C GLU A 113 -9.15 -9.95 -19.03
N GLY A 114 -10.38 -9.52 -18.77
CA GLY A 114 -10.79 -8.12 -18.72
C GLY A 114 -11.55 -7.70 -17.45
N VAL A 115 -11.62 -8.53 -16.40
CA VAL A 115 -12.08 -8.01 -15.10
C VAL A 115 -10.98 -7.09 -14.62
N SER A 116 -11.19 -5.80 -14.84
CA SER A 116 -10.43 -4.68 -14.32
C SER A 116 -10.18 -4.93 -12.85
N THR A 117 -9.05 -5.58 -12.55
CA THR A 117 -8.57 -6.01 -11.24
C THR A 117 -8.52 -4.80 -10.35
N SER A 118 -9.65 -4.45 -9.74
CA SER A 118 -9.89 -3.35 -8.81
C SER A 118 -8.71 -2.39 -8.70
N ALA A 119 -8.33 -1.66 -9.77
CA ALA A 119 -6.98 -1.15 -10.02
C ALA A 119 -6.02 -1.42 -8.84
N GLU A 120 -5.49 -2.65 -8.75
CA GLU A 120 -4.54 -2.95 -7.67
C GLU A 120 -3.49 -1.86 -7.76
N PHE A 121 -3.22 -1.18 -6.64
CA PHE A 121 -2.32 -0.02 -6.63
C PHE A 121 -1.00 -0.35 -7.36
N TRP A 122 -0.53 -1.59 -7.25
CA TRP A 122 0.64 -2.12 -7.96
C TRP A 122 0.44 -2.36 -9.46
N SER A 123 -0.77 -2.71 -9.91
CA SER A 123 -1.11 -2.78 -11.32
C SER A 123 -1.00 -1.40 -11.97
N TYR A 124 -1.53 -0.35 -11.32
CA TYR A 124 -1.32 1.02 -11.78
C TYR A 124 0.17 1.38 -11.82
N PHE A 125 0.95 0.97 -10.80
CA PHE A 125 2.40 1.18 -10.77
C PHE A 125 3.14 0.50 -11.93
N LYS A 126 2.65 -0.66 -12.36
CA LYS A 126 3.20 -1.41 -13.49
C LYS A 126 2.81 -0.80 -14.84
N GLN A 127 1.58 -0.28 -14.96
CA GLN A 127 1.06 0.30 -16.19
C GLN A 127 1.63 1.70 -16.46
N GLU A 128 1.80 2.51 -15.42
CA GLU A 128 2.19 3.92 -15.52
C GLU A 128 3.55 4.21 -14.83
N PRO A 129 4.65 3.50 -15.17
CA PRO A 129 5.90 3.57 -14.42
C PRO A 129 6.50 4.98 -14.39
N PHE A 130 6.33 5.76 -15.46
CA PHE A 130 6.77 7.16 -15.50
C PHE A 130 6.04 8.00 -14.46
N ARG A 131 4.72 7.94 -14.48
CA ARG A 131 3.88 8.78 -13.63
C ARG A 131 4.10 8.44 -12.16
N VAL A 132 4.23 7.15 -11.89
CA VAL A 132 4.54 6.60 -10.56
C VAL A 132 5.91 7.04 -10.09
N PHE A 133 6.94 7.05 -10.94
CA PHE A 133 8.26 7.55 -10.57
C PHE A 133 8.20 9.04 -10.20
N VAL A 134 7.55 9.86 -11.03
CA VAL A 134 7.44 11.31 -10.82
C VAL A 134 6.62 11.63 -9.56
N ILE A 135 5.41 11.07 -9.45
CA ILE A 135 4.51 11.30 -8.32
C ILE A 135 5.09 10.68 -7.06
N GLY A 136 5.61 9.45 -7.11
CA GLY A 136 6.21 8.76 -5.97
C GLY A 136 7.40 9.52 -5.41
N SER A 137 8.34 9.95 -6.27
CA SER A 137 9.48 10.77 -5.86
C SER A 137 9.04 12.12 -5.31
N THR A 138 8.07 12.77 -5.97
CA THR A 138 7.50 14.03 -5.48
C THR A 138 6.78 13.84 -4.15
N THR A 139 6.13 12.70 -3.91
CA THR A 139 5.45 12.40 -2.65
C THR A 139 6.46 12.26 -1.52
N LEU A 140 7.58 11.55 -1.76
CA LEU A 140 8.62 11.36 -0.76
C LEU A 140 9.22 12.71 -0.31
N VAL A 141 9.43 13.65 -1.22
CA VAL A 141 10.09 14.92 -0.86
C VAL A 141 9.09 16.05 -0.56
N PHE A 142 7.98 16.11 -1.29
CA PHE A 142 6.95 17.17 -1.23
C PHE A 142 5.53 16.58 -1.28
N PRO A 143 5.08 15.93 -0.18
CA PRO A 143 3.79 15.27 -0.15
C PRO A 143 2.64 16.25 -0.44
N ARG A 144 2.76 17.52 -0.05
CA ARG A 144 1.76 18.56 -0.32
C ARG A 144 1.55 18.84 -1.82
N ILE A 145 2.63 18.95 -2.58
CA ILE A 145 2.57 19.17 -4.03
C ILE A 145 2.03 17.92 -4.71
N SER A 146 2.48 16.73 -4.29
CA SER A 146 1.97 15.47 -4.81
C SER A 146 0.46 15.34 -4.59
N MET A 147 -0.02 15.61 -3.38
CA MET A 147 -1.45 15.59 -3.07
C MET A 147 -2.25 16.59 -3.92
N LEU A 148 -1.72 17.79 -4.12
CA LEU A 148 -2.36 18.79 -4.99
C LEU A 148 -2.42 18.30 -6.43
N TYR A 149 -1.33 17.72 -6.95
CA TYR A 149 -1.26 17.16 -8.29
C TYR A 149 -2.29 16.03 -8.47
N ILE A 150 -2.32 15.08 -7.55
CA ILE A 150 -3.25 13.94 -7.59
C ILE A 150 -4.70 14.46 -7.59
N CYS A 151 -5.01 15.44 -6.75
CA CYS A 151 -6.36 16.01 -6.66
C CYS A 151 -6.82 16.75 -7.93
N LEU A 152 -5.89 17.33 -8.70
CA LEU A 152 -6.23 18.18 -9.85
C LEU A 152 -6.08 17.47 -11.19
N PHE A 153 -5.16 16.51 -11.29
CA PHE A 153 -4.71 15.97 -12.58
C PHE A 153 -4.77 14.44 -12.66
N ASP A 154 -4.97 13.72 -11.55
CA ASP A 154 -4.94 12.26 -11.55
C ASP A 154 -6.13 11.66 -10.79
N ASN A 155 -7.30 11.66 -11.44
CA ASN A 155 -8.53 11.12 -10.87
C ASN A 155 -8.40 9.62 -10.53
N GLU A 156 -7.66 8.85 -11.32
CA GLU A 156 -7.49 7.41 -11.09
C GLU A 156 -6.67 7.16 -9.83
N LEU A 157 -5.52 7.82 -9.67
CA LEU A 157 -4.71 7.72 -8.47
C LEU A 157 -5.41 8.33 -7.25
N TYR A 158 -6.19 9.38 -7.44
CA TYR A 158 -7.03 9.96 -6.40
C TYR A 158 -8.07 8.95 -5.90
N ASP A 159 -8.84 8.35 -6.79
CA ASP A 159 -9.81 7.29 -6.49
C ASP A 159 -9.11 6.08 -5.86
N MET A 160 -7.87 5.78 -6.26
CA MET A 160 -7.11 4.69 -5.65
C MET A 160 -6.65 5.00 -4.22
N LEU A 161 -6.22 6.23 -3.96
CA LEU A 161 -5.65 6.65 -2.69
C LEU A 161 -6.72 6.85 -1.61
N ILE A 162 -7.85 7.46 -1.96
CA ILE A 162 -8.91 7.79 -1.00
C ILE A 162 -10.20 7.00 -1.17
N GLY A 163 -10.35 6.28 -2.28
CA GLY A 163 -11.50 5.41 -2.49
C GLY A 163 -11.52 4.26 -1.48
N VAL A 164 -12.72 3.96 -1.03
CA VAL A 164 -13.01 2.76 -0.24
C VAL A 164 -13.64 1.76 -1.20
N SER A 165 -13.23 0.50 -1.12
CA SER A 165 -13.93 -0.56 -1.82
C SER A 165 -15.35 -0.64 -1.25
N ALA A 166 -16.37 -0.40 -2.08
CA ALA A 166 -17.74 -0.64 -1.67
C ALA A 166 -17.88 -2.08 -1.14
N SER A 167 -18.76 -2.28 -0.15
CA SER A 167 -19.01 -3.62 0.35
C SER A 167 -19.51 -4.51 -0.80
N GLN A 168 -19.14 -5.79 -0.77
CA GLN A 168 -19.57 -6.73 -1.83
C GLN A 168 -21.10 -6.77 -1.97
N SER A 169 -21.82 -6.63 -0.86
CA SER A 169 -23.28 -6.50 -0.83
C SER A 169 -23.79 -5.24 -1.54
N GLU A 170 -23.16 -4.08 -1.34
CA GLU A 170 -23.53 -2.83 -2.03
C GLU A 170 -23.25 -2.92 -3.53
N VAL A 171 -22.12 -3.51 -3.93
CA VAL A 171 -21.80 -3.72 -5.35
C VAL A 171 -22.81 -4.67 -5.99
N LEU A 172 -23.15 -5.78 -5.31
CA LEU A 172 -24.12 -6.75 -5.82
C LEU A 172 -25.51 -6.13 -5.96
N THR A 173 -25.98 -5.39 -4.95
CA THR A 173 -27.30 -4.72 -4.99
C THR A 173 -27.35 -3.62 -6.05
N ALA A 174 -26.26 -2.85 -6.24
CA ALA A 174 -26.17 -1.86 -7.30
C ALA A 174 -26.20 -2.51 -8.70
N ASN A 175 -25.44 -3.59 -8.90
CA ASN A 175 -25.41 -4.31 -10.18
C ASN A 175 -26.74 -4.98 -10.52
N MET A 176 -27.44 -5.52 -9.52
CA MET A 176 -28.80 -6.05 -9.68
C MET A 176 -29.79 -4.98 -10.14
N LYS A 177 -29.61 -3.74 -9.69
CA LYS A 177 -30.51 -2.63 -10.03
C LYS A 177 -30.25 -2.07 -11.42
N GLU A 178 -28.99 -2.01 -11.85
CA GLU A 178 -28.62 -1.33 -13.10
C GLU A 178 -28.46 -2.25 -14.32
N HIS A 179 -28.55 -3.59 -14.18
CA HIS A 179 -28.33 -4.54 -15.29
C HIS A 179 -27.05 -4.27 -16.09
N LYS A 180 -26.04 -3.64 -15.49
CA LYS A 180 -24.77 -3.37 -16.15
C LYS A 180 -23.90 -4.62 -16.11
N GLU A 181 -23.49 -5.08 -17.28
CA GLU A 181 -22.65 -6.28 -17.46
C GLU A 181 -21.21 -6.09 -16.95
N ALA A 182 -20.76 -4.84 -16.80
CA ALA A 182 -19.43 -4.54 -16.27
C ALA A 182 -19.48 -4.37 -14.75
N PHE A 183 -18.87 -5.31 -14.02
CA PHE A 183 -18.43 -5.11 -12.64
C PHE A 183 -17.29 -4.08 -12.62
N GLU A 184 -17.57 -2.82 -12.94
CA GLU A 184 -16.68 -1.75 -12.51
C GLU A 184 -16.70 -1.76 -10.99
N THR A 185 -15.59 -2.13 -10.37
CA THR A 185 -15.47 -2.08 -8.92
C THR A 185 -15.70 -0.65 -8.48
N ALA A 186 -16.92 -0.35 -8.04
CA ALA A 186 -17.31 0.99 -7.63
C ALA A 186 -16.54 1.34 -6.34
N ARG A 187 -15.33 1.88 -6.50
CA ARG A 187 -14.70 2.63 -5.43
C ARG A 187 -15.54 3.88 -5.26
N THR A 188 -16.21 3.97 -4.13
CA THR A 188 -16.86 5.20 -3.75
C THR A 188 -15.90 5.98 -2.88
N ILE A 189 -15.88 7.29 -3.04
CA ILE A 189 -15.14 8.16 -2.14
C ILE A 189 -16.13 8.76 -1.16
N PRO A 190 -16.12 8.34 0.12
CA PRO A 190 -16.98 8.93 1.13
C PRO A 190 -16.67 10.42 1.26
N PHE A 191 -17.69 11.25 1.47
CA PHE A 191 -17.52 12.69 1.67
C PHE A 191 -16.49 13.00 2.77
N LEU A 192 -16.53 12.25 3.88
CA LEU A 192 -15.59 12.40 5.00
C LEU A 192 -14.13 12.17 4.58
N HIS A 193 -13.87 11.24 3.65
CA HIS A 193 -12.52 11.00 3.14
C HIS A 193 -12.03 12.16 2.28
N LYS A 194 -12.91 12.79 1.48
CA LYS A 194 -12.56 14.01 0.74
C LYS A 194 -12.19 15.16 1.68
N VAL A 195 -12.98 15.36 2.73
CA VAL A 195 -12.72 16.39 3.75
C VAL A 195 -11.40 16.11 4.47
N LEU A 196 -11.18 14.86 4.92
CA LEU A 196 -9.94 14.46 5.57
C LEU A 196 -8.72 14.67 4.66
N TYR A 197 -8.85 14.35 3.37
CA TYR A 197 -7.80 14.57 2.37
C TYR A 197 -7.44 16.06 2.26
N LEU A 198 -8.44 16.93 2.11
CA LEU A 198 -8.22 18.37 1.97
C LEU A 198 -7.63 19.00 3.24
N ILE A 199 -8.14 18.63 4.42
CA ILE A 199 -7.60 19.09 5.70
C ILE A 199 -6.15 18.61 5.85
N SER A 200 -5.88 17.35 5.55
CA SER A 200 -4.53 16.79 5.67
C SER A 200 -3.57 17.41 4.66
N MET A 201 -4.02 17.69 3.43
CA MET A 201 -3.24 18.42 2.44
C MET A 201 -2.80 19.78 2.98
N ILE A 202 -3.67 20.48 3.73
CA ILE A 202 -3.36 21.80 4.28
C ILE A 202 -2.59 21.72 5.60
N ALA A 203 -2.82 20.74 6.47
CA ALA A 203 -2.29 20.75 7.84
C ALA A 203 -1.22 19.68 8.13
N ALA A 204 -1.26 18.53 7.45
CA ALA A 204 -0.50 17.35 7.82
C ALA A 204 -0.25 16.38 6.64
N PRO A 205 0.33 16.84 5.52
CA PRO A 205 0.41 16.03 4.29
C PRO A 205 1.27 14.77 4.51
N SER A 206 2.38 14.89 5.24
CA SER A 206 3.27 13.77 5.57
C SER A 206 2.56 12.72 6.45
N LEU A 207 1.79 13.11 7.45
CA LEU A 207 1.05 12.16 8.29
C LEU A 207 -0.03 11.41 7.49
N PHE A 208 -0.71 12.09 6.57
CA PHE A 208 -1.67 11.44 5.70
C PHE A 208 -1.01 10.43 4.77
N MET A 209 0.13 10.78 4.17
CA MET A 209 0.88 9.83 3.35
C MET A 209 1.43 8.66 4.18
N ALA A 210 1.83 8.87 5.44
CA ALA A 210 2.18 7.79 6.36
C ALA A 210 0.98 6.84 6.59
N PHE A 211 -0.21 7.39 6.85
CA PHE A 211 -1.43 6.60 7.01
C PHE A 211 -1.75 5.77 5.75
N GLN A 212 -1.60 6.36 4.56
CA GLN A 212 -1.81 5.63 3.30
C GLN A 212 -0.75 4.54 3.09
N ALA A 213 0.52 4.80 3.42
CA ALA A 213 1.58 3.80 3.36
C ALA A 213 1.34 2.63 4.34
N VAL A 214 0.77 2.89 5.53
CA VAL A 214 0.36 1.84 6.49
C VAL A 214 -0.69 0.91 5.86
N ARG A 215 -1.67 1.44 5.12
CA ARG A 215 -2.67 0.60 4.42
C ARG A 215 -2.03 -0.30 3.36
N MET A 216 -0.89 0.09 2.81
CA MET A 216 -0.14 -0.67 1.81
C MET A 216 0.88 -1.63 2.42
N LEU A 217 1.04 -1.65 3.74
CA LEU A 217 2.05 -2.46 4.42
C LEU A 217 1.92 -3.96 4.14
N THR A 218 0.69 -4.45 3.94
CA THR A 218 0.41 -5.86 3.61
C THR A 218 0.96 -6.29 2.25
N THR A 219 1.20 -5.34 1.35
CA THR A 219 1.67 -5.63 -0.01
C THR A 219 3.19 -5.67 -0.12
N ASN A 220 3.89 -4.80 0.63
CA ASN A 220 5.34 -4.80 0.69
C ASN A 220 5.80 -4.32 2.07
N TYR A 221 5.94 -5.25 2.99
CA TYR A 221 6.27 -4.97 4.39
C TYR A 221 7.57 -4.17 4.55
N PHE A 222 8.61 -4.52 3.80
CA PHE A 222 9.94 -3.93 3.97
C PHE A 222 9.98 -2.48 3.45
N VAL A 223 9.59 -2.26 2.20
CA VAL A 223 9.67 -0.93 1.57
C VAL A 223 8.67 0.03 2.22
N MET A 224 7.44 -0.41 2.48
CA MET A 224 6.43 0.46 3.09
C MET A 224 6.79 0.85 4.52
N SER A 225 7.42 -0.02 5.31
CA SER A 225 7.91 0.36 6.65
C SER A 225 8.88 1.53 6.61
N LEU A 226 9.84 1.52 5.67
CA LEU A 226 10.79 2.62 5.50
C LEU A 226 10.11 3.92 5.06
N ILE A 227 9.13 3.81 4.15
CA ILE A 227 8.34 4.95 3.68
C ILE A 227 7.49 5.54 4.82
N ILE A 228 6.89 4.70 5.66
CA ILE A 228 6.14 5.14 6.85
C ILE A 228 7.07 5.90 7.81
N THR A 229 8.23 5.32 8.13
CA THR A 229 9.23 5.98 8.99
C THR A 229 9.66 7.33 8.41
N HIS A 230 9.91 7.39 7.11
CA HIS A 230 10.24 8.63 6.41
C HIS A 230 9.18 9.70 6.57
N PHE A 231 7.91 9.36 6.33
CA PHE A 231 6.83 10.33 6.44
C PHE A 231 6.59 10.78 7.88
N LEU A 232 6.76 9.90 8.86
CA LEU A 232 6.68 10.27 10.27
C LEU A 232 7.81 11.22 10.69
N LEU A 233 9.04 10.97 10.24
CA LEU A 233 10.18 11.87 10.45
C LEU A 233 9.97 13.22 9.76
N SER A 234 9.51 13.19 8.51
CA SER A 234 9.21 14.41 7.74
C SER A 234 8.12 15.25 8.42
N ALA A 235 7.07 14.60 8.94
CA ALA A 235 6.04 15.28 9.74
C ALA A 235 6.63 15.87 11.03
N TYR A 236 7.45 15.10 11.75
CA TYR A 236 8.11 15.55 12.96
C TYR A 236 8.98 16.79 12.70
N ASP A 237 9.80 16.77 11.65
CA ASP A 237 10.66 17.89 11.27
C ASP A 237 9.84 19.13 10.88
N GLU A 238 8.74 18.97 10.12
CA GLU A 238 7.82 20.07 9.79
C GLU A 238 7.24 20.72 11.06
N TYR A 239 6.76 19.92 12.02
CA TYR A 239 6.18 20.44 13.26
C TYR A 239 7.21 21.04 14.22
N VAL A 240 8.40 20.44 14.35
CA VAL A 240 9.49 21.02 15.12
C VAL A 240 9.91 22.36 14.51
N PHE A 241 10.01 22.43 13.18
CA PHE A 241 10.32 23.67 12.49
C PHE A 241 9.24 24.74 12.76
N VAL A 242 7.95 24.41 12.60
CA VAL A 242 6.84 25.33 12.89
C VAL A 242 6.87 25.80 14.35
N SER A 243 7.11 24.89 15.29
CA SER A 243 7.22 25.22 16.72
C SER A 243 8.40 26.15 17.01
N LEU A 244 9.56 25.90 16.42
CA LEU A 244 10.73 26.77 16.57
C LEU A 244 10.53 28.12 15.90
N ALA A 245 9.81 28.16 14.78
CA ALA A 245 9.46 29.39 14.07
C ALA A 245 8.48 30.23 14.90
N TYR A 246 7.48 29.61 15.51
CA TYR A 246 6.56 30.25 16.45
C TYR A 246 7.29 30.78 17.69
N ALA A 247 8.28 30.05 18.21
CA ALA A 247 9.12 30.50 19.31
C ALA A 247 10.13 31.60 18.92
N GLY A 248 10.26 31.95 17.63
CA GLY A 248 11.22 32.93 17.14
C GLY A 248 12.69 32.45 17.13
N VAL A 249 12.93 31.15 17.34
CA VAL A 249 14.28 30.55 17.45
C VAL A 249 14.73 29.84 16.17
N ALA A 250 13.81 29.40 15.31
CA ALA A 250 14.13 28.60 14.12
C ALA A 250 15.09 29.27 13.14
N LEU A 251 15.13 30.60 13.12
CA LEU A 251 15.76 31.35 12.05
C LEU A 251 16.86 32.22 12.62
N LEU A 252 18.03 32.23 11.95
CA LEU A 252 19.15 33.03 12.41
C LEU A 252 18.71 34.50 12.61
N PRO A 253 19.05 35.13 13.74
CA PRO A 253 18.76 36.53 13.97
C PRO A 253 19.35 37.36 12.83
N GLY A 254 18.55 38.28 12.27
CA GLY A 254 18.94 39.12 11.13
C GLY A 254 18.66 38.56 9.74
N SER A 255 18.20 37.31 9.59
CA SER A 255 17.80 36.79 8.28
C SER A 255 16.49 37.44 7.79
N THR A 256 16.46 37.89 6.53
CA THR A 256 15.26 38.48 5.90
C THR A 256 14.17 37.43 5.73
N LEU A 257 12.88 37.82 5.88
CA LEU A 257 11.72 36.94 5.68
C LEU A 257 11.76 36.21 4.33
N PHE A 258 12.25 36.88 3.29
CA PHE A 258 12.45 36.28 1.98
C PHE A 258 13.51 35.16 1.97
N SER A 259 14.67 35.35 2.61
CA SER A 259 15.69 34.29 2.70
C SER A 259 15.17 33.07 3.47
N LYS A 260 14.33 33.32 4.48
CA LYS A 260 13.68 32.29 5.30
C LYS A 260 12.70 31.46 4.46
N ILE A 261 11.77 32.12 3.75
CA ILE A 261 10.82 31.46 2.84
C ILE A 261 11.57 30.75 1.72
N ARG A 262 12.58 31.40 1.12
CA ARG A 262 13.39 30.81 0.06
C ARG A 262 14.06 29.54 0.52
N ASN A 263 14.68 29.49 1.70
CA ASN A 263 15.33 28.26 2.18
C ASN A 263 14.34 27.12 2.45
N MET A 264 13.12 27.44 2.88
CA MET A 264 12.06 26.44 3.05
C MET A 264 11.50 25.93 1.71
N VAL A 265 11.35 26.83 0.74
CA VAL A 265 10.61 26.58 -0.49
C VAL A 265 11.54 26.23 -1.67
N SER A 266 12.84 26.55 -1.61
CA SER A 266 13.79 26.34 -2.71
C SER A 266 13.88 24.87 -3.10
N PHE A 267 14.01 23.98 -2.11
CA PHE A 267 14.03 22.55 -2.37
C PHE A 267 12.72 22.09 -3.04
N THR A 268 11.58 22.64 -2.60
CA THR A 268 10.23 22.34 -3.08
C THR A 268 9.98 22.73 -4.52
N ILE A 269 10.54 23.86 -4.96
CA ILE A 269 10.34 24.35 -6.33
C ILE A 269 11.25 23.64 -7.33
N PHE A 270 12.51 23.38 -6.97
CA PHE A 270 13.50 22.91 -7.97
C PHE A 270 13.53 21.39 -8.15
N ILE A 271 13.21 20.62 -7.09
CA ILE A 271 13.38 19.17 -7.12
C ILE A 271 12.37 18.48 -8.06
N PRO A 272 11.04 18.79 -8.06
CA PRO A 272 10.12 18.12 -8.99
C PRO A 272 10.45 18.36 -10.47
N PRO A 273 10.74 19.60 -10.93
CA PRO A 273 11.22 19.84 -12.30
C PRO A 273 12.55 19.13 -12.60
N ALA A 274 13.46 19.06 -11.64
CA ALA A 274 14.71 18.33 -11.82
C ALA A 274 14.47 16.82 -12.01
N PHE A 275 13.56 16.21 -11.24
CA PHE A 275 13.18 14.80 -11.45
C PHE A 275 12.47 14.57 -12.78
N LEU A 276 11.61 15.49 -13.21
CA LEU A 276 10.98 15.46 -14.53
C LEU A 276 12.03 15.50 -15.66
N ALA A 277 13.02 16.38 -15.55
CA ALA A 277 14.11 16.46 -16.52
C ALA A 277 15.02 15.23 -16.48
N LEU A 278 15.36 14.75 -15.28
CA LEU A 278 16.22 13.58 -15.09
C LEU A 278 15.57 12.31 -15.63
N TYR A 279 14.25 12.13 -15.51
CA TYR A 279 13.58 10.89 -15.94
C TYR A 279 13.87 10.52 -17.39
N TYR A 280 13.82 11.49 -18.32
CA TYR A 280 14.08 11.24 -19.74
C TYR A 280 15.51 10.76 -20.02
N ILE A 281 16.44 11.09 -19.14
CA ILE A 281 17.87 10.77 -19.26
C ILE A 281 18.19 9.50 -18.48
N LEU A 282 17.46 9.22 -17.40
CA LEU A 282 17.78 8.19 -16.43
C LEU A 282 17.21 6.83 -16.84
N PRO A 283 18.04 5.84 -17.19
CA PRO A 283 17.55 4.49 -17.46
C PRO A 283 16.91 3.88 -16.21
N HIS A 284 15.96 2.96 -16.40
CA HIS A 284 15.14 2.40 -15.31
C HIS A 284 15.97 1.82 -14.14
N TYR A 285 17.08 1.13 -14.40
CA TYR A 285 17.94 0.60 -13.33
C TYR A 285 18.53 1.70 -12.44
N LEU A 286 18.81 2.87 -13.01
CA LEU A 286 19.36 4.01 -12.29
C LEU A 286 18.25 4.74 -11.50
N GLN A 287 17.00 4.71 -11.97
CA GLN A 287 15.84 5.14 -11.18
C GLN A 287 15.69 4.29 -9.91
N VAL A 288 15.74 2.97 -10.04
CA VAL A 288 15.71 2.04 -8.89
C VAL A 288 16.88 2.31 -7.94
N PHE A 289 18.08 2.53 -8.48
CA PHE A 289 19.25 2.90 -7.68
C PHE A 289 19.05 4.20 -6.90
N VAL A 290 18.48 5.24 -7.54
CA VAL A 290 18.15 6.51 -6.85
C VAL A 290 17.14 6.30 -5.73
N VAL A 291 16.10 5.48 -5.95
CA VAL A 291 15.15 5.13 -4.89
C VAL A 291 15.86 4.42 -3.73
N CYS A 292 16.75 3.47 -4.01
CA CYS A 292 17.55 2.81 -2.98
C CYS A 292 18.45 3.79 -2.20
N LEU A 293 19.06 4.77 -2.87
CA LEU A 293 19.85 5.82 -2.21
C LEU A 293 18.97 6.71 -1.32
N VAL A 294 17.76 7.05 -1.75
CA VAL A 294 16.79 7.79 -0.94
C VAL A 294 16.41 6.98 0.30
N LEU A 295 16.13 5.68 0.16
CA LEU A 295 15.85 4.80 1.30
C LEU A 295 17.03 4.70 2.28
N LEU A 296 18.27 4.61 1.77
CA LEU A 296 19.47 4.62 2.60
C LEU A 296 19.64 5.97 3.34
N TYR A 297 19.38 7.07 2.66
CA TYR A 297 19.40 8.42 3.24
C TYR A 297 18.37 8.56 4.36
N ILE A 298 17.16 8.02 4.18
CA ILE A 298 16.10 8.00 5.19
C ILE A 298 16.56 7.25 6.45
N LEU A 299 17.14 6.06 6.27
CA LEU A 299 17.69 5.27 7.37
C LEU A 299 18.80 6.02 8.11
N PHE A 300 19.67 6.69 7.36
CA PHE A 300 20.73 7.52 7.93
C PHE A 300 20.17 8.71 8.72
N MET A 301 19.17 9.42 8.20
CA MET A 301 18.51 10.53 8.88
C MET A 301 17.83 10.07 10.17
N PHE A 302 17.12 8.93 10.12
CA PHE A 302 16.53 8.31 11.30
C PHE A 302 17.58 8.02 12.39
N PHE A 303 18.69 7.39 12.00
CA PHE A 303 19.80 7.11 12.90
C PHE A 303 20.40 8.39 13.50
N CYS A 304 20.64 9.42 12.68
CA CYS A 304 21.13 10.71 13.14
C CYS A 304 20.18 11.37 14.16
N ILE A 305 18.87 11.33 13.93
CA ILE A 305 17.87 11.87 14.87
C ILE A 305 17.93 11.11 16.20
N ILE A 306 18.04 9.77 16.16
CA ILE A 306 18.19 8.97 17.37
C ILE A 306 19.47 9.35 18.12
N VAL A 307 20.62 9.42 17.43
CA VAL A 307 21.90 9.77 18.05
C VAL A 307 21.86 11.18 18.65
N VAL A 308 21.30 12.17 17.95
CA VAL A 308 21.21 13.55 18.46
C VAL A 308 20.27 13.66 19.66
N ARG A 309 19.16 12.92 19.66
CA ARG A 309 18.15 12.99 20.72
C ARG A 309 18.49 12.15 21.94
N PHE A 310 19.06 10.96 21.74
CA PHE A 310 19.34 10.00 22.81
C PHE A 310 20.82 9.89 23.17
N GLY A 311 21.74 10.22 22.26
CA GLY A 311 23.18 10.16 22.50
C GLY A 311 23.75 11.35 23.28
N ARG A 312 22.94 12.38 23.56
CA ARG A 312 23.34 13.45 24.46
C ARG A 312 23.17 12.96 25.89
N ASP A 313 24.23 12.36 26.44
CA ASP A 313 24.25 11.93 27.84
C ASP A 313 23.79 13.08 28.75
N PRO A 314 22.67 12.94 29.48
CA PRO A 314 22.24 13.94 30.45
C PRO A 314 23.29 14.11 31.57
N ALA A 315 24.23 13.16 31.71
CA ALA A 315 25.27 13.17 32.72
C ALA A 315 26.31 14.30 32.56
N GLY A 316 26.46 14.88 31.36
CA GLY A 316 27.48 15.90 31.10
C GLY A 316 27.22 17.29 31.68
N THR A 317 25.98 17.61 32.08
CA THR A 317 25.64 18.94 32.62
C THR A 317 25.74 19.03 34.14
N ALA A 318 25.95 17.92 34.86
CA ALA A 318 25.99 17.92 36.32
C ALA A 318 27.37 18.24 36.94
N SER A 319 28.47 18.20 36.18
CA SER A 319 29.83 18.25 36.76
C SER A 319 30.60 19.56 36.58
N GLY A 320 29.94 20.69 36.29
CA GLY A 320 30.62 21.95 35.94
C GLY A 320 30.49 23.13 36.91
N THR A 321 29.46 23.20 37.76
CA THR A 321 29.17 24.40 38.58
C THR A 321 29.64 24.28 40.03
N ARG A 322 30.83 23.72 40.25
CA ARG A 322 31.54 23.83 41.53
C ARG A 322 33.03 24.03 41.31
N ARG A 323 33.43 25.21 40.85
CA ARG A 323 34.74 25.77 41.22
C ARG A 323 34.80 27.25 40.86
N GLY A 324 34.79 28.09 41.89
CA GLY A 324 35.22 29.48 41.75
C GLY A 324 34.33 30.55 42.36
N GLU A 325 33.66 30.30 43.49
CA GLU A 325 33.50 31.37 44.50
C GLU A 325 34.90 31.70 45.07
N GLY A 326 35.74 32.32 44.22
CA GLY A 326 37.03 32.87 44.56
C GLY A 326 36.85 34.32 44.95
N ARG A 327 36.37 34.51 46.19
CA ARG A 327 36.54 35.63 47.11
C ARG A 327 36.95 37.00 46.51
N PRO A 328 36.15 38.07 46.69
CA PRO A 328 36.56 39.43 46.36
C PRO A 328 37.78 39.82 47.20
N SER A 329 38.90 40.12 46.54
CA SER A 329 40.00 40.85 47.17
C SER A 329 39.60 42.31 47.20
N ASP A 330 39.22 42.79 48.38
CA ASP A 330 39.30 44.20 48.74
C ASP A 330 40.68 44.74 48.33
N LYS A 331 40.68 45.72 47.43
CA LYS A 331 41.77 46.70 47.33
C LYS A 331 41.15 48.08 47.35
N SER A 332 40.87 48.53 48.57
CA SER A 332 40.91 49.93 48.96
C SER A 332 42.28 50.51 48.63
N GLY A 333 42.31 51.52 47.78
CA GLY A 333 43.48 52.33 47.44
C GLY A 333 43.03 53.56 46.70
#